data_AF-A0A357ZI22-F1
#
_entry.id   AF-A0A357ZI22-F1
#
_cell.length_a   1.000
_cell.length_b   1.000
_cell.length_c   1.000
_cell.angle_alpha   90.00
_cell.angle_beta   90.00
_cell.angle_gamma   90.00
#
_symmetry.space_group_name_H-M   'P 1'
#
loop_
_entity.id
_entity.type
_entity.pdbx_description
1 polymer ?
#
loop_
_entity_poly.entity_id
_entity_poly.type
_entity_poly.pdbx_seq_one_letter_code
_entity_poly.pdbx_strand_id
1 'polypeptide(L)' 'MKKSMLALLLASLFTFVAVGASFAAKVDCTVDSVDAGKVTMTCDKADALKAGGKVRVETKRARAAIEGC' A
#
# COMPACT_ATOMS: atom_id res chain seq x y z
N MET A 1 26.11 4.83 -30.29
CA MET A 1 25.30 3.68 -29.80
C MET A 1 25.64 3.22 -28.39
N LYS A 2 26.92 3.24 -27.94
CA LYS A 2 27.30 2.84 -26.56
C LYS A 2 26.78 3.77 -25.44
N LYS A 3 26.76 5.09 -25.67
CA LYS A 3 26.26 6.09 -24.70
C LYS A 3 24.73 6.07 -24.52
N SER A 4 23.96 5.79 -25.57
CA SER A 4 22.49 5.66 -25.47
C SER A 4 22.05 4.39 -24.74
N MET A 5 22.75 3.26 -24.91
CA MET A 5 22.46 2.06 -24.11
C MET A 5 22.80 2.27 -22.63
N LEU A 6 23.89 2.98 -22.32
CA LEU A 6 24.25 3.29 -20.94
C LEU A 6 23.18 4.19 -20.28
N ALA A 7 22.68 5.20 -21.00
CA ALA A 7 21.62 6.08 -20.50
C ALA A 7 20.30 5.34 -20.28
N LEU A 8 19.95 4.41 -21.17
CA LEU A 8 18.74 3.59 -21.03
C LEU A 8 18.83 2.61 -19.84
N LEU A 9 20.01 2.06 -19.57
CA LEU A 9 20.27 1.17 -18.43
C LEU A 9 20.29 1.92 -17.09
N LEU A 10 20.80 3.15 -17.06
CA LEU A 10 20.75 4.02 -15.88
C LEU A 10 19.32 4.52 -15.60
N ALA A 11 18.56 4.83 -16.65
CA ALA A 11 17.16 5.26 -16.52
C ALA A 11 16.24 4.14 -16.02
N SER A 12 16.50 2.88 -16.41
CA SER A 12 15.70 1.73 -15.93
C SER A 12 15.95 1.43 -14.45
N LEU A 13 17.16 1.65 -13.92
CA LEU A 13 17.45 1.44 -12.51
C LEU A 13 16.70 2.42 -11.58
N PHE A 14 16.41 3.63 -12.05
CA PHE A 14 15.67 4.63 -11.26
C PHE A 14 14.18 4.27 -11.07
N THR A 15 13.58 3.58 -12.04
CA THR A 15 12.16 3.17 -11.96
C THR A 15 11.96 1.92 -11.10
N PHE A 16 12.95 1.02 -11.01
CA PHE A 16 12.89 -0.14 -10.11
C PHE A 16 13.04 0.24 -8.63
N VAL A 17 13.87 1.23 -8.30
CA VAL A 17 14.04 1.71 -6.91
C VAL A 17 12.77 2.37 -6.37
N ALA A 18 12.01 3.09 -7.21
CA ALA A 18 10.74 3.71 -6.81
C ALA A 18 9.61 2.69 -6.57
N VAL A 19 9.67 1.52 -7.22
CA VAL A 19 8.67 0.45 -7.09
C VAL A 19 9.00 -0.49 -5.91
N GLY A 20 10.28 -0.60 -5.51
CA GLY A 20 10.71 -1.46 -4.40
C GLY A 20 10.42 -0.94 -2.99
N ALA A 21 10.08 0.34 -2.82
CA ALA A 21 10.00 0.98 -1.50
C ALA A 21 8.62 0.89 -0.81
N SER A 22 7.58 0.37 -1.46
CA SER A 22 6.20 0.58 -1.00
C SER A 22 5.30 -0.65 -0.92
N PHE A 23 5.78 -1.84 -1.31
CA PHE A 23 5.01 -3.07 -1.11
C PHE A 23 5.24 -3.61 0.29
N ALA A 24 4.83 -2.84 1.30
CA ALA A 24 4.48 -3.46 2.58
C ALA A 24 3.42 -4.53 2.28
N ALA A 25 3.63 -5.75 2.76
CA ALA A 25 2.65 -6.83 2.63
C ALA A 25 1.31 -6.31 3.17
N LYS A 26 0.35 -6.11 2.26
CA LYS A 26 -1.00 -5.69 2.64
C LYS A 26 -1.63 -6.88 3.34
N VAL A 27 -2.07 -6.69 4.57
CA VAL A 27 -2.91 -7.65 5.28
C VAL A 27 -4.35 -7.20 5.04
N ASP A 28 -5.11 -8.05 4.36
CA ASP A 28 -6.54 -7.82 4.20
C ASP A 28 -7.26 -8.14 5.52
N CYS A 29 -8.12 -7.22 5.93
CA CYS A 29 -8.90 -7.32 7.15
C CYS A 29 -10.34 -6.91 6.88
N THR A 30 -11.28 -7.63 7.49
CA THR A 30 -12.70 -7.27 7.52
C THR A 30 -13.02 -6.61 8.85
N VAL A 31 -13.72 -5.47 8.81
CA VAL A 31 -14.21 -4.81 10.03
C VAL A 31 -15.46 -5.53 10.51
N ASP A 32 -15.40 -6.10 11.70
CA ASP A 32 -16.50 -6.85 12.31
C ASP A 32 -17.42 -5.93 13.10
N SER A 33 -16.84 -4.98 13.85
CA SER A 33 -17.58 -4.01 14.65
C SER A 33 -16.79 -2.73 14.92
N VAL A 34 -17.53 -1.64 15.15
CA VAL A 34 -17.01 -0.35 15.57
C VAL A 34 -17.79 0.09 16.80
N ASP A 35 -17.10 0.25 17.93
CA ASP A 35 -17.71 0.65 19.20
C ASP A 35 -16.81 1.63 19.95
N ALA A 36 -17.37 2.76 20.40
CA ALA A 36 -16.69 3.75 21.24
C ALA A 36 -15.25 4.12 20.79
N GLY A 37 -15.02 4.22 19.47
CA GLY A 37 -13.71 4.55 18.89
C GLY A 37 -12.73 3.38 18.78
N LYS A 38 -13.14 2.16 19.10
CA LYS A 38 -12.41 0.92 18.88
C LYS A 38 -12.97 0.21 17.65
N VAL A 39 -12.08 -0.42 16.90
CA VAL A 39 -12.43 -1.20 15.71
C VAL A 39 -12.00 -2.63 15.96
N THR A 40 -12.93 -3.58 15.85
CA THR A 40 -12.63 -5.01 15.84
C THR A 40 -12.55 -5.46 14.39
N MET A 41 -11.46 -6.14 14.03
CA MET A 41 -11.25 -6.61 12.67
C MET A 41 -10.67 -8.02 12.66
N THR A 42 -11.08 -8.81 11.68
CA THR A 42 -10.54 -10.13 11.40
C THR A 42 -9.63 -10.04 10.17
N CYS A 43 -8.38 -10.46 10.30
CA CYS A 43 -7.36 -10.35 9.26
C CYS A 43 -6.88 -11.74 8.83
N ASP A 44 -6.69 -11.97 7.53
CA ASP A 44 -6.27 -13.29 6.99
C ASP A 44 -4.85 -13.69 7.42
N LYS A 45 -4.00 -12.73 7.80
CA LYS A 45 -2.62 -12.93 8.27
C LYS A 45 -2.33 -12.07 9.50
N ALA A 46 -3.14 -12.23 10.54
CA ALA A 46 -3.04 -11.44 11.76
C ALA A 46 -1.68 -11.59 12.47
N ASP A 47 -1.00 -12.72 12.31
CA ASP A 47 0.36 -12.99 12.83
C ASP A 47 1.44 -12.07 12.25
N ALA A 48 1.19 -11.44 11.10
CA ALA A 48 2.07 -10.42 10.54
C ALA A 48 1.98 -9.07 11.29
N LEU A 49 0.96 -8.89 12.14
CA LEU A 49 0.76 -7.69 12.95
C LEU A 49 1.32 -7.90 14.35
N LYS A 50 2.11 -6.92 14.83
CA LYS A 50 2.66 -6.93 16.18
C LYS A 50 1.79 -6.11 17.13
N ALA A 51 1.54 -6.63 18.33
CA ALA A 51 0.87 -5.89 19.40
C ALA A 51 1.62 -4.58 19.70
N GLY A 52 0.89 -3.47 19.81
CA GLY A 52 1.46 -2.12 19.98
C GLY A 52 2.03 -1.49 18.70
N GLY A 53 2.02 -2.21 17.57
CA GLY A 53 2.40 -1.67 16.27
C GLY A 53 1.40 -0.64 15.77
N LYS A 54 1.90 0.43 15.13
CA LYS A 54 1.05 1.41 14.44
C LYS A 54 0.65 0.88 13.07
N VAL A 55 -0.63 0.91 12.77
CA VAL A 55 -1.18 0.60 11.44
C VAL A 55 -1.91 1.82 10.88
N ARG A 56 -1.83 2.01 9.56
CA ARG A 56 -2.57 3.05 8.85
C ARG A 56 -3.80 2.43 8.25
N VAL A 57 -4.98 2.86 8.70
CA VAL A 57 -6.26 2.41 8.16
C VAL A 57 -6.70 3.42 7.10
N GLU A 58 -6.83 2.97 5.87
CA GLU A 58 -7.40 3.77 4.79
C GLU A 58 -8.82 3.30 4.52
N THR A 59 -9.79 4.21 4.62
CA THR A 59 -11.13 3.92 4.13
C THR A 59 -11.11 3.99 2.60
N LYS A 60 -11.75 3.03 1.94
CA LYS A 60 -12.01 3.17 0.50
C LYS A 60 -12.85 4.43 0.36
N ARG A 61 -12.32 5.47 -0.31
CA ARG A 61 -13.17 6.56 -0.80
C ARG A 61 -14.22 5.88 -1.66
N ALA A 62 -15.49 5.96 -1.25
CA ALA A 62 -16.60 5.63 -2.16
C ALA A 62 -16.30 6.43 -3.43
N ARG A 63 -15.97 5.70 -4.51
CA ARG A 63 -15.51 6.18 -5.82
C ARG A 63 -15.74 7.68 -5.92
N ALA A 64 -14.69 8.47 -5.64
CA ALA A 64 -14.76 9.91 -5.84
C ALA A 64 -15.43 10.10 -7.19
N ALA A 65 -16.56 10.80 -7.20
CA ALA A 65 -17.36 11.00 -8.38
C ALA A 65 -16.40 11.37 -9.52
N ILE A 66 -16.16 10.42 -10.42
CA ILE A 66 -15.43 10.67 -11.66
C ILE A 66 -16.51 11.29 -12.54
N GLU A 67 -16.85 12.53 -12.22
CA GLU A 67 -17.74 13.41 -12.95
C GLU A 67 -16.90 14.67 -13.20
N GLY A 68 -16.39 14.79 -14.42
CA GLY A 68 -15.65 15.96 -14.86
C GLY A 68 -14.50 15.60 -15.79
N CYS A 69 -14.81 15.48 -17.09
CA CYS A 69 -13.86 15.77 -18.16
C CYS A 69 -13.16 17.12 -17.97
#